data_AF-A0A7K2HYJ6-F1
#
_entry.id   AF-A0A7K2HYJ6-F1
#
_cell.length_a   1.000
_cell.length_b   1.000
_cell.length_c   1.000
_cell.angle_alpha   90.00
_cell.angle_beta   90.00
_cell.angle_gamma   90.00
#
_symmetry.space_group_name_H-M   'P 1'
#
loop_
_entity.id
_entity.type
_entity.pdbx_description
1 polymer ?
#
loop_
_entity_poly.entity_id
_entity_poly.type
_entity_poly.pdbx_seq_one_letter_code
_entity_poly.pdbx_strand_id
1 'polypeptide(L)'
;MHTAFFETNFNGVSTFFTNAQFHGDAIHFEGAIFMNRTVTSFAGAQVWCRKDISFDLAEFHSSRTTFDSAQFHTPVATFADVQFDSRRTSFENVQFHADQTSFMRAGFDGKNTSFRGAQFLGTSLIFDEAKFLADTTSFIEAAFGSSSTSFRAASFSGLGATFRQAKFASDTTIFAFVNFETTHLCEFDDPGAWKNMVFDWDEDLSKKPDRVVPAEWPPRVSRPNDEAATST
;
A
#
# COMPACT_ATOMS: atom_id res chain seq x y z
N MET A 1 27.59 -3.40 7.08
CA MET A 1 27.79 -2.42 6.01
C MET A 1 26.47 -1.71 5.77
N HIS A 2 26.50 -0.40 5.74
CA HIS A 2 25.36 0.50 5.53
C HIS A 2 25.59 1.24 4.21
N THR A 3 24.60 1.20 3.32
CA THR A 3 24.61 1.98 2.07
C THR A 3 23.52 3.02 2.17
N ALA A 4 23.83 4.27 1.86
CA ALA A 4 22.87 5.35 1.98
C ALA A 4 22.95 6.31 0.80
N PHE A 5 21.78 6.85 0.45
CA PHE A 5 21.51 7.89 -0.52
C PHE A 5 20.72 9.01 0.17
N PHE A 6 21.15 9.39 1.37
CA PHE A 6 20.50 10.44 2.16
C PHE A 6 20.42 11.74 1.37
N GLU A 7 19.23 12.34 1.37
CA GLU A 7 18.96 13.64 0.74
C GLU A 7 19.45 13.73 -0.73
N THR A 8 19.59 12.57 -1.38
CA THR A 8 20.23 12.49 -2.70
C THR A 8 19.21 12.84 -3.77
N ASN A 9 19.62 13.68 -4.71
CA ASN A 9 18.80 14.08 -5.83
C ASN A 9 19.08 13.22 -7.07
N PHE A 10 18.10 12.40 -7.45
CA PHE A 10 18.09 11.63 -8.68
C PHE A 10 17.33 12.40 -9.77
N ASN A 11 18.08 13.15 -10.58
CA ASN A 11 17.55 13.95 -11.67
C ASN A 11 18.03 13.43 -13.03
N GLY A 12 17.10 13.20 -13.95
CA GLY A 12 17.40 12.70 -15.28
C GLY A 12 16.14 12.41 -16.09
N VAL A 13 16.31 11.63 -17.16
CA VAL A 13 15.16 11.12 -17.93
C VAL A 13 14.45 10.04 -17.11
N SER A 14 15.21 9.10 -16.56
CA SER A 14 14.73 7.99 -15.74
C SER A 14 15.83 7.54 -14.77
N THR A 15 15.42 7.00 -13.62
CA THR A 15 16.30 6.29 -12.68
C THR A 15 15.83 4.85 -12.52
N PHE A 16 16.75 3.89 -12.63
CA PHE A 16 16.44 2.46 -12.59
C PHE A 16 17.27 1.74 -11.52
N PHE A 17 16.55 1.20 -10.54
CA PHE A 17 16.96 0.13 -9.63
C PHE A 17 16.19 -1.16 -9.95
N THR A 18 15.75 -1.31 -11.20
CA THR A 18 15.00 -2.48 -11.66
C THR A 18 15.84 -3.74 -11.49
N ASN A 19 15.29 -4.76 -10.84
CA ASN A 19 15.97 -6.02 -10.49
C ASN A 19 17.26 -5.82 -9.67
N ALA A 20 17.46 -4.64 -9.06
CA ALA A 20 18.63 -4.37 -8.24
C ALA A 20 18.60 -5.27 -6.99
N GLN A 21 19.80 -5.70 -6.57
CA GLN A 21 19.98 -6.43 -5.32
C GLN A 21 20.53 -5.49 -4.25
N PHE A 22 19.79 -5.35 -3.17
CA PHE A 22 20.16 -4.54 -2.02
C PHE A 22 20.50 -5.47 -0.86
N HIS A 23 21.79 -5.61 -0.56
CA HIS A 23 22.30 -6.46 0.52
C HIS A 23 23.08 -5.63 1.54
N GLY A 24 22.87 -5.90 2.83
CA GLY A 24 23.65 -5.22 3.87
C GLY A 24 23.05 -5.29 5.26
N ASP A 25 23.54 -4.42 6.14
CA ASP A 25 22.85 -4.15 7.40
C ASP A 25 21.64 -3.26 7.16
N ALA A 26 21.85 -2.15 6.45
CA ALA A 26 20.87 -1.10 6.24
C ALA A 26 21.04 -0.48 4.85
N ILE A 27 19.94 -0.11 4.20
CA ILE A 27 19.90 0.60 2.92
C ILE A 27 18.96 1.80 3.05
N HIS A 28 19.46 3.02 2.93
CA HIS A 28 18.62 4.21 3.16
C HIS A 28 18.56 5.12 1.94
N PHE A 29 17.35 5.56 1.61
CA PHE A 29 17.00 6.61 0.65
C PHE A 29 16.28 7.75 1.38
N GLU A 30 16.54 7.92 2.69
CA GLU A 30 15.84 8.89 3.51
C GLU A 30 16.06 10.31 2.98
N GLY A 31 14.98 11.06 2.77
CA GLY A 31 14.98 12.39 2.18
C GLY A 31 15.40 12.45 0.71
N ALA A 32 15.61 11.32 0.03
CA ALA A 32 16.00 11.31 -1.38
C ALA A 32 14.90 11.88 -2.27
N ILE A 33 15.30 12.63 -3.31
CA ILE A 33 14.36 13.27 -4.24
C ILE A 33 14.53 12.68 -5.62
N PHE A 34 13.46 12.07 -6.15
CA PHE A 34 13.42 11.42 -7.46
C PHE A 34 12.62 12.26 -8.48
N MET A 35 13.31 13.19 -9.13
CA MET A 35 12.72 14.18 -10.05
C MET A 35 12.89 13.83 -11.54
N ASN A 36 12.82 12.55 -11.88
CA ASN A 36 13.02 12.09 -13.26
C ASN A 36 11.84 12.47 -14.16
N ARG A 37 12.11 12.86 -15.41
CA ARG A 37 11.04 13.24 -16.36
C ARG A 37 10.01 12.13 -16.58
N THR A 38 10.44 10.88 -16.58
CA THR A 38 9.59 9.74 -16.97
C THR A 38 9.39 8.73 -15.86
N VAL A 39 10.45 8.07 -15.38
CA VAL A 39 10.33 6.87 -14.55
C VAL A 39 11.35 6.87 -13.43
N THR A 40 10.89 6.54 -12.23
CA THR A 40 11.72 6.00 -11.16
C THR A 40 11.27 4.56 -10.90
N SER A 41 12.15 3.59 -11.07
CA SER A 41 11.79 2.16 -11.01
C SER A 41 12.64 1.39 -10.03
N PHE A 42 11.99 0.76 -9.07
CA PHE A 42 12.49 -0.29 -8.19
C PHE A 42 11.83 -1.65 -8.52
N ALA A 43 11.20 -1.77 -9.71
CA ALA A 43 10.47 -2.97 -10.09
C ALA A 43 11.37 -4.21 -10.06
N GLY A 44 10.89 -5.30 -9.46
CA GLY A 44 11.62 -6.55 -9.30
C GLY A 44 12.84 -6.47 -8.37
N ALA A 45 13.10 -5.32 -7.73
CA ALA A 45 14.21 -5.18 -6.79
C ALA A 45 14.10 -6.21 -5.66
N GLN A 46 15.25 -6.72 -5.24
CA GLN A 46 15.34 -7.72 -4.21
C GLN A 46 16.17 -7.19 -3.04
N VAL A 47 15.56 -7.09 -1.87
CA VAL A 47 16.17 -6.52 -0.68
C VAL A 47 16.39 -7.61 0.36
N TRP A 48 17.63 -7.75 0.82
CA TRP A 48 17.99 -8.57 1.98
C TRP A 48 18.87 -7.75 2.93
N CYS A 49 18.22 -7.11 3.90
CA CYS A 49 18.87 -6.29 4.90
C CYS A 49 18.74 -6.93 6.28
N ARG A 50 19.79 -6.85 7.10
CA ARG A 50 19.75 -7.39 8.47
C ARG A 50 19.04 -6.50 9.47
N LYS A 51 18.86 -5.21 9.16
CA LYS A 51 18.20 -4.24 10.02
C LYS A 51 17.01 -3.61 9.31
N ASP A 52 17.26 -2.85 8.26
CA ASP A 52 16.22 -2.06 7.63
C ASP A 52 16.51 -1.68 6.17
N ILE A 53 15.44 -1.29 5.48
CA ILE A 53 15.48 -0.40 4.32
C ILE A 53 14.52 0.76 4.59
N SER A 54 14.98 1.99 4.37
CA SER A 54 14.18 3.20 4.59
C SER A 54 14.13 4.06 3.35
N PHE A 55 12.92 4.50 3.02
CA PHE A 55 12.63 5.56 2.08
C PHE A 55 12.03 6.77 2.79
N ASP A 56 12.12 6.85 4.12
CA ASP A 56 11.41 7.86 4.89
C ASP A 56 11.70 9.28 4.39
N LEU A 57 10.71 10.16 4.38
CA LEU A 57 10.83 11.53 3.89
C LEU A 57 11.25 11.66 2.40
N ALA A 58 11.35 10.56 1.65
CA ALA A 58 11.67 10.64 0.23
C ALA A 58 10.52 11.25 -0.59
N GLU A 59 10.86 11.85 -1.72
CA GLU A 59 9.91 12.48 -2.64
C GLU A 59 10.03 11.91 -4.05
N PHE A 60 8.91 11.49 -4.64
CA PHE A 60 8.84 10.86 -5.96
C PHE A 60 8.02 11.69 -6.95
N HIS A 61 8.71 12.57 -7.68
CA HIS A 61 8.15 13.53 -8.63
C HIS A 61 8.10 13.05 -10.09
N SER A 62 8.42 11.77 -10.33
CA SER A 62 8.53 11.24 -11.68
C SER A 62 7.15 11.01 -12.33
N SER A 63 7.05 10.98 -13.66
CA SER A 63 5.74 10.66 -14.29
C SER A 63 5.18 9.29 -13.84
N ARG A 64 6.07 8.33 -13.56
CA ARG A 64 5.75 7.03 -12.98
C ARG A 64 6.78 6.63 -11.91
N THR A 65 6.29 6.14 -10.79
CA THR A 65 7.09 5.44 -9.78
C THR A 65 6.58 4.01 -9.62
N THR A 66 7.48 3.03 -9.63
CA THR A 66 7.10 1.61 -9.53
C THR A 66 8.03 0.82 -8.62
N PHE A 67 7.43 0.01 -7.76
CA PHE A 67 8.02 -1.06 -6.95
C PHE A 67 7.40 -2.41 -7.33
N ASP A 68 6.84 -2.52 -8.53
CA ASP A 68 6.08 -3.69 -8.96
C ASP A 68 6.95 -4.96 -8.85
N SER A 69 6.41 -6.01 -8.24
CA SER A 69 7.09 -7.30 -8.01
C SER A 69 8.41 -7.21 -7.23
N ALA A 70 8.70 -6.09 -6.55
CA ALA A 70 9.83 -6.00 -5.64
C ALA A 70 9.59 -6.89 -4.40
N GLN A 71 10.67 -7.38 -3.80
CA GLN A 71 10.61 -8.25 -2.62
C GLN A 71 11.51 -7.70 -1.51
N PHE A 72 10.92 -7.52 -0.34
CA PHE A 72 11.59 -6.94 0.82
C PHE A 72 11.74 -8.00 1.91
N HIS A 73 12.95 -8.52 2.09
CA HIS A 73 13.29 -9.46 3.17
C HIS A 73 14.17 -8.73 4.19
N THR A 74 13.56 -8.17 5.21
CA THR A 74 14.24 -7.28 6.16
C THR A 74 13.40 -7.15 7.42
N PRO A 75 13.96 -6.95 8.62
CA PRO A 75 13.14 -6.68 9.80
C PRO A 75 12.21 -5.46 9.63
N VAL A 76 12.71 -4.39 9.00
CA VAL A 76 11.92 -3.17 8.77
C VAL A 76 12.02 -2.70 7.31
N ALA A 77 10.88 -2.39 6.72
CA ALA A 77 10.76 -1.65 5.46
C ALA A 77 9.83 -0.44 5.66
N THR A 78 10.35 0.77 5.48
CA THR A 78 9.61 1.99 5.84
C THR A 78 9.61 3.02 4.72
N PHE A 79 8.43 3.62 4.53
CA PHE A 79 8.07 4.70 3.62
C PHE A 79 7.32 5.79 4.40
N ALA A 80 7.72 6.01 5.65
CA ALA A 80 7.06 6.99 6.50
C ALA A 80 7.28 8.40 5.95
N ASP A 81 6.24 9.22 5.95
CA ASP A 81 6.27 10.61 5.48
C ASP A 81 6.67 10.78 4.00
N VAL A 82 6.73 9.70 3.21
CA VAL A 82 7.06 9.74 1.78
C VAL A 82 5.98 10.47 0.99
N GLN A 83 6.38 11.30 0.03
CA GLN A 83 5.47 11.93 -0.92
C GLN A 83 5.59 11.28 -2.31
N PHE A 84 4.52 10.64 -2.76
CA PHE A 84 4.38 10.09 -4.10
C PHE A 84 3.54 11.02 -4.99
N ASP A 85 4.20 11.99 -5.60
CA ASP A 85 3.59 13.00 -6.51
C ASP A 85 3.61 12.55 -7.98
N SER A 86 3.92 11.28 -8.20
CA SER A 86 3.97 10.67 -9.52
C SER A 86 2.57 10.48 -10.07
N ARG A 87 2.34 10.77 -11.37
CA ARG A 87 1.03 10.53 -12.01
C ARG A 87 0.55 9.08 -11.81
N ARG A 88 1.46 8.11 -11.82
CA ARG A 88 1.17 6.72 -11.43
C ARG A 88 2.20 6.22 -10.43
N THR A 89 1.71 5.73 -9.29
CA THR A 89 2.49 5.03 -8.26
C THR A 89 2.03 3.58 -8.18
N SER A 90 2.96 2.65 -8.23
CA SER A 90 2.64 1.22 -8.43
C SER A 90 3.47 0.34 -7.50
N PHE A 91 2.78 -0.50 -6.73
CA PHE A 91 3.27 -1.52 -5.82
C PHE A 91 2.63 -2.87 -6.19
N GLU A 92 2.36 -3.10 -7.47
CA GLU A 92 1.61 -4.28 -7.91
C GLU A 92 2.44 -5.55 -7.70
N ASN A 93 1.84 -6.55 -7.05
CA ASN A 93 2.50 -7.82 -6.69
C ASN A 93 3.79 -7.66 -5.86
N VAL A 94 3.99 -6.51 -5.19
CA VAL A 94 5.09 -6.34 -4.24
C VAL A 94 4.92 -7.32 -3.07
N GLN A 95 6.03 -7.83 -2.54
CA GLN A 95 6.02 -8.68 -1.36
C GLN A 95 6.87 -8.06 -0.26
N PHE A 96 6.24 -7.74 0.85
CA PHE A 96 6.93 -7.37 2.09
C PHE A 96 6.98 -8.59 3.00
N HIS A 97 8.18 -9.14 3.16
CA HIS A 97 8.54 -10.15 4.16
C HIS A 97 9.31 -9.45 5.28
N ALA A 98 8.62 -8.53 5.96
CA ALA A 98 9.23 -7.68 6.97
C ALA A 98 8.41 -7.64 8.25
N ASP A 99 9.07 -7.78 9.40
CA ASP A 99 8.39 -7.73 10.70
C ASP A 99 7.56 -6.46 10.84
N GLN A 100 8.09 -5.33 10.35
CA GLN A 100 7.35 -4.08 10.21
C GLN A 100 7.42 -3.51 8.79
N THR A 101 6.26 -3.24 8.21
CA THR A 101 6.10 -2.40 7.02
C THR A 101 5.33 -1.14 7.36
N SER A 102 5.86 0.03 7.00
CA SER A 102 5.24 1.32 7.32
C SER A 102 5.10 2.23 6.11
N PHE A 103 3.89 2.78 5.94
CA PHE A 103 3.53 3.90 5.07
C PHE A 103 2.90 5.03 5.91
N MET A 104 3.26 5.11 7.20
CA MET A 104 2.73 6.10 8.12
C MET A 104 2.91 7.51 7.56
N ARG A 105 1.83 8.30 7.50
CA ARG A 105 1.80 9.66 6.93
C ARG A 105 2.27 9.78 5.46
N ALA A 106 2.37 8.66 4.73
CA ALA A 106 2.72 8.71 3.31
C ALA A 106 1.61 9.42 2.50
N GLY A 107 2.00 10.29 1.56
CA GLY A 107 1.12 10.96 0.63
C GLY A 107 1.14 10.30 -0.75
N PHE A 108 -0.03 10.09 -1.33
CA PHE A 108 -0.20 9.57 -2.69
C PHE A 108 -1.08 10.54 -3.51
N ASP A 109 -0.45 11.49 -4.20
CA ASP A 109 -1.12 12.62 -4.89
C ASP A 109 -1.09 12.51 -6.43
N GLY A 110 -0.97 11.27 -6.92
CA GLY A 110 -0.99 10.95 -8.34
C GLY A 110 -2.39 10.90 -8.95
N LYS A 111 -2.51 10.38 -10.17
CA LYS A 111 -3.81 9.95 -10.71
C LYS A 111 -4.17 8.53 -10.29
N ASN A 112 -3.18 7.66 -10.17
CA ASN A 112 -3.41 6.26 -9.87
C ASN A 112 -2.38 5.73 -8.88
N THR A 113 -2.87 5.14 -7.79
CA THR A 113 -2.08 4.38 -6.83
C THR A 113 -2.57 2.93 -6.80
N SER A 114 -1.67 1.97 -6.99
CA SER A 114 -2.03 0.55 -7.09
C SER A 114 -1.16 -0.29 -6.16
N PHE A 115 -1.80 -1.01 -5.25
CA PHE A 115 -1.26 -2.10 -4.43
C PHE A 115 -1.88 -3.43 -4.86
N ARG A 116 -2.32 -3.55 -6.11
CA ARG A 116 -3.00 -4.74 -6.59
C ARG A 116 -2.13 -5.98 -6.39
N GLY A 117 -2.67 -7.01 -5.75
CA GLY A 117 -1.95 -8.26 -5.48
C GLY A 117 -0.75 -8.12 -4.54
N ALA A 118 -0.55 -6.97 -3.89
CA ALA A 118 0.51 -6.76 -2.91
C ALA A 118 0.34 -7.72 -1.73
N GLN A 119 1.44 -8.24 -1.20
CA GLN A 119 1.45 -9.13 -0.05
C GLN A 119 2.22 -8.49 1.10
N PHE A 120 1.55 -8.30 2.23
CA PHE A 120 2.12 -7.73 3.44
C PHE A 120 2.21 -8.82 4.51
N LEU A 121 3.40 -9.37 4.70
CA LEU A 121 3.69 -10.47 5.61
C LEU A 121 4.62 -9.96 6.72
N GLY A 122 4.39 -10.42 7.94
CA GLY A 122 5.20 -10.01 9.10
C GLY A 122 4.34 -9.78 10.34
N THR A 123 4.79 -8.89 11.21
CA THR A 123 4.12 -8.61 12.48
C THR A 123 3.18 -7.40 12.36
N SER A 124 3.60 -6.33 11.69
CA SER A 124 2.86 -5.07 11.65
C SER A 124 2.90 -4.39 10.28
N LEU A 125 1.72 -4.00 9.78
CA LEU A 125 1.55 -3.13 8.63
C LEU A 125 0.85 -1.83 9.05
N ILE A 126 1.46 -0.69 8.76
CA ILE A 126 0.99 0.62 9.23
C ILE A 126 0.74 1.54 8.03
N PHE A 127 -0.51 1.99 7.87
CA PHE A 127 -0.95 3.08 6.98
C PHE A 127 -1.53 4.25 7.79
N ASP A 128 -1.23 4.32 9.09
CA ASP A 128 -1.75 5.37 9.96
C ASP A 128 -1.44 6.76 9.39
N GLU A 129 -2.47 7.62 9.36
CA GLU A 129 -2.39 8.98 8.84
C GLU A 129 -1.96 9.10 7.36
N ALA A 130 -1.92 7.99 6.61
CA ALA A 130 -1.62 8.01 5.18
C ALA A 130 -2.72 8.73 4.39
N LYS A 131 -2.32 9.47 3.35
CA LYS A 131 -3.21 10.29 2.52
C LYS A 131 -3.27 9.74 1.10
N PHE A 132 -4.37 9.05 0.79
CA PHE A 132 -4.68 8.57 -0.55
C PHE A 132 -5.50 9.62 -1.30
N LEU A 133 -4.79 10.56 -1.95
CA LEU A 133 -5.38 11.68 -2.69
C LEU A 133 -5.59 11.35 -4.18
N ALA A 134 -4.94 10.30 -4.67
CA ALA A 134 -4.98 9.94 -6.07
C ALA A 134 -6.40 9.62 -6.57
N ASP A 135 -6.71 10.00 -7.82
CA ASP A 135 -8.04 9.79 -8.42
C ASP A 135 -8.55 8.36 -8.17
N THR A 136 -7.70 7.35 -8.35
CA THR A 136 -8.03 5.97 -7.99
C THR A 136 -6.96 5.34 -7.11
N THR A 137 -7.38 4.73 -6.00
CA THR A 137 -6.53 3.89 -5.16
C THR A 137 -7.03 2.44 -5.18
N SER A 138 -6.16 1.48 -5.50
CA SER A 138 -6.55 0.06 -5.59
C SER A 138 -5.74 -0.82 -4.66
N PHE A 139 -6.44 -1.63 -3.87
CA PHE A 139 -5.94 -2.76 -3.09
C PHE A 139 -6.58 -4.08 -3.57
N ILE A 140 -6.99 -4.14 -4.84
CA ILE A 140 -7.61 -5.35 -5.40
C ILE A 140 -6.69 -6.55 -5.21
N GLU A 141 -7.22 -7.66 -4.71
CA GLU A 141 -6.45 -8.90 -4.47
C GLU A 141 -5.26 -8.74 -3.49
N ALA A 142 -5.12 -7.60 -2.81
CA ALA A 142 -4.06 -7.39 -1.83
C ALA A 142 -4.26 -8.32 -0.62
N ALA A 143 -3.15 -8.89 -0.12
CA ALA A 143 -3.15 -9.77 1.04
C ALA A 143 -2.55 -9.06 2.26
N PHE A 144 -3.41 -8.74 3.21
CA PHE A 144 -3.06 -8.21 4.52
C PHE A 144 -2.87 -9.39 5.48
N GLY A 145 -1.65 -9.93 5.51
CA GLY A 145 -1.29 -11.13 6.25
C GLY A 145 -0.39 -10.89 7.46
N SER A 146 -0.09 -9.63 7.79
CA SER A 146 0.67 -9.27 8.99
C SER A 146 -0.17 -9.54 10.25
N SER A 147 0.42 -9.82 11.41
CA SER A 147 -0.37 -10.04 12.64
C SER A 147 -1.29 -8.85 12.96
N SER A 148 -0.82 -7.62 12.74
CA SER A 148 -1.63 -6.40 12.85
C SER A 148 -1.57 -5.57 11.57
N THR A 149 -2.70 -4.97 11.19
CA THR A 149 -2.80 -3.98 10.12
C THR A 149 -3.58 -2.77 10.62
N SER A 150 -3.06 -1.56 10.41
CA SER A 150 -3.69 -0.33 10.87
C SER A 150 -3.76 0.71 9.78
N PHE A 151 -4.93 1.33 9.62
CA PHE A 151 -5.21 2.48 8.77
C PHE A 151 -5.67 3.68 9.62
N ARG A 152 -5.28 3.75 10.89
CA ARG A 152 -5.88 4.70 11.83
C ARG A 152 -5.67 6.14 11.34
N ALA A 153 -6.74 6.92 11.29
CA ALA A 153 -6.71 8.30 10.79
C ALA A 153 -6.20 8.48 9.35
N ALA A 154 -6.16 7.40 8.54
CA ALA A 154 -5.89 7.52 7.11
C ALA A 154 -7.03 8.26 6.39
N SER A 155 -6.75 8.85 5.23
CA SER A 155 -7.75 9.53 4.42
C SER A 155 -7.76 9.02 2.98
N PHE A 156 -8.95 8.69 2.47
CA PHE A 156 -9.23 8.42 1.07
C PHE A 156 -10.07 9.57 0.52
N SER A 157 -9.48 10.41 -0.32
CA SER A 157 -10.12 11.66 -0.79
C SER A 157 -10.05 11.88 -2.31
N GLY A 158 -9.56 10.88 -3.05
CA GLY A 158 -9.60 10.88 -4.51
C GLY A 158 -10.99 10.60 -5.08
N LEU A 159 -11.07 10.22 -6.36
CA LEU A 159 -12.34 9.83 -6.97
C LEU A 159 -12.86 8.53 -6.38
N GLY A 160 -12.04 7.51 -6.14
CA GLY A 160 -12.50 6.26 -5.55
C GLY A 160 -11.39 5.38 -5.00
N ALA A 161 -11.77 4.45 -4.13
CA ALA A 161 -10.87 3.45 -3.56
C ALA A 161 -11.51 2.07 -3.63
N THR A 162 -10.72 1.02 -3.81
CA THR A 162 -11.27 -0.35 -3.91
C THR A 162 -10.37 -1.36 -3.22
N PHE A 163 -10.99 -2.21 -2.40
CA PHE A 163 -10.45 -3.34 -1.65
C PHE A 163 -11.12 -4.65 -2.09
N ARG A 164 -11.75 -4.68 -3.27
CA ARG A 164 -12.41 -5.87 -3.79
C ARG A 164 -11.42 -7.04 -3.86
N GLN A 165 -11.85 -8.24 -3.48
CA GLN A 165 -10.99 -9.43 -3.42
C GLN A 165 -9.78 -9.32 -2.47
N ALA A 166 -9.65 -8.24 -1.69
CA ALA A 166 -8.61 -8.14 -0.70
C ALA A 166 -8.80 -9.20 0.39
N LYS A 167 -7.68 -9.72 0.91
CA LYS A 167 -7.66 -10.74 1.96
C LYS A 167 -7.20 -10.10 3.26
N PHE A 168 -8.15 -9.74 4.11
CA PHE A 168 -7.89 -9.29 5.47
C PHE A 168 -7.74 -10.50 6.39
N ALA A 169 -6.51 -10.99 6.54
CA ALA A 169 -6.18 -12.21 7.28
C ALA A 169 -5.43 -11.97 8.61
N SER A 170 -5.09 -10.70 8.90
CA SER A 170 -4.47 -10.26 10.14
C SER A 170 -5.25 -10.71 11.39
N ASP A 171 -4.56 -10.81 12.52
CA ASP A 171 -5.24 -11.05 13.81
C ASP A 171 -6.07 -9.83 14.23
N THR A 172 -5.70 -8.64 13.76
CA THR A 172 -6.51 -7.42 13.87
C THR A 172 -6.24 -6.50 12.69
N THR A 173 -7.30 -5.99 12.08
CA THR A 173 -7.23 -4.92 11.07
C THR A 173 -8.08 -3.74 11.49
N ILE A 174 -7.48 -2.55 11.62
CA ILE A 174 -8.15 -1.35 12.17
C ILE A 174 -8.35 -0.30 11.08
N PHE A 175 -9.59 0.09 10.86
CA PHE A 175 -10.04 1.25 10.09
C PHE A 175 -10.76 2.23 11.03
N ALA A 176 -10.02 2.79 11.99
CA ALA A 176 -10.55 3.73 12.97
C ALA A 176 -10.16 5.17 12.64
N PHE A 177 -11.11 6.09 12.78
CA PHE A 177 -11.00 7.50 12.39
C PHE A 177 -10.63 7.71 10.92
N VAL A 178 -10.94 6.73 10.05
CA VAL A 178 -10.62 6.82 8.62
C VAL A 178 -11.57 7.78 7.94
N ASN A 179 -11.01 8.71 7.19
CA ASN A 179 -11.80 9.66 6.42
C ASN A 179 -12.08 9.12 5.01
N PHE A 180 -13.33 8.72 4.73
CA PHE A 180 -13.76 8.19 3.43
C PHE A 180 -14.51 9.27 2.60
N GLU A 181 -13.80 10.32 2.19
CA GLU A 181 -14.33 11.47 1.43
C GLU A 181 -14.10 11.31 -0.08
N THR A 182 -14.25 10.09 -0.60
CA THR A 182 -14.13 9.84 -2.04
C THR A 182 -15.32 10.42 -2.79
N THR A 183 -15.09 10.93 -4.00
CA THR A 183 -16.19 11.47 -4.83
C THR A 183 -17.14 10.36 -5.32
N HIS A 184 -16.57 9.19 -5.63
CA HIS A 184 -17.24 7.94 -5.97
C HIS A 184 -17.11 6.94 -4.81
N LEU A 185 -17.30 5.65 -5.09
CA LEU A 185 -17.37 4.60 -4.09
C LEU A 185 -16.00 4.25 -3.50
N CYS A 186 -16.02 3.85 -2.23
CA CYS A 186 -14.97 3.12 -1.55
C CYS A 186 -15.44 1.67 -1.36
N GLU A 187 -14.90 0.75 -2.15
CA GLU A 187 -15.44 -0.60 -2.29
C GLU A 187 -14.72 -1.61 -1.38
N PHE A 188 -15.47 -2.34 -0.58
CA PHE A 188 -15.05 -3.52 0.17
C PHE A 188 -15.83 -4.77 -0.27
N ASP A 189 -16.48 -4.73 -1.44
CA ASP A 189 -17.27 -5.84 -1.96
C ASP A 189 -16.43 -7.07 -2.21
N ASP A 190 -17.00 -8.23 -1.87
CA ASP A 190 -16.44 -9.54 -2.22
C ASP A 190 -14.97 -9.70 -1.76
N PRO A 191 -14.66 -9.53 -0.45
CA PRO A 191 -13.31 -9.72 0.07
C PRO A 191 -12.95 -11.20 0.06
N GLY A 192 -11.69 -11.53 -0.25
CA GLY A 192 -11.20 -12.90 -0.20
C GLY A 192 -11.01 -13.44 1.23
N ALA A 193 -10.93 -12.55 2.23
CA ALA A 193 -10.97 -12.87 3.67
C ALA A 193 -11.39 -11.63 4.47
N TRP A 194 -12.12 -11.83 5.58
CA TRP A 194 -12.61 -10.76 6.46
C TRP A 194 -12.50 -11.16 7.93
N LYS A 195 -11.28 -11.09 8.49
CA LYS A 195 -10.98 -11.51 9.87
C LYS A 195 -10.72 -10.31 10.77
N ASN A 196 -11.40 -10.28 11.92
CA ASN A 196 -11.14 -9.35 13.04
C ASN A 196 -10.95 -7.89 12.60
N MET A 197 -11.89 -7.42 11.77
CA MET A 197 -11.93 -6.05 11.31
C MET A 197 -12.54 -5.14 12.38
N VAL A 198 -12.02 -3.92 12.49
CA VAL A 198 -12.53 -2.88 13.39
C VAL A 198 -12.82 -1.63 12.59
N PHE A 199 -14.06 -1.15 12.62
CA PHE A 199 -14.52 0.09 12.00
C PHE A 199 -15.26 0.97 13.02
N ASP A 200 -15.26 2.29 12.80
CA ASP A 200 -15.91 3.26 13.69
C ASP A 200 -17.43 3.07 13.84
N TRP A 201 -18.06 2.33 12.92
CA TRP A 201 -19.50 2.07 12.87
C TRP A 201 -19.88 0.64 13.27
N ASP A 202 -18.94 -0.17 13.79
CA ASP A 202 -19.25 -1.58 14.17
C ASP A 202 -20.38 -1.67 15.21
N GLU A 203 -20.48 -0.68 16.11
CA GLU A 203 -21.54 -0.58 17.12
C GLU A 203 -22.79 0.17 16.63
N ASP A 204 -22.67 0.95 15.55
CA ASP A 204 -23.74 1.79 15.01
C ASP A 204 -23.59 2.04 13.51
N LEU A 205 -24.26 1.20 12.72
CA LEU A 205 -24.24 1.23 11.27
C LEU A 205 -24.74 2.54 10.65
N SER A 206 -25.49 3.36 11.38
CA SER A 206 -25.93 4.67 10.87
C SER A 206 -24.78 5.67 10.68
N LYS A 207 -23.62 5.39 11.29
CA LYS A 207 -22.38 6.16 11.13
C LYS A 207 -21.56 5.74 9.91
N LYS A 208 -21.91 4.63 9.25
CA LYS A 208 -21.18 4.16 8.06
C LYS A 208 -21.38 5.15 6.91
N PRO A 209 -20.32 5.68 6.29
CA PRO A 209 -20.46 6.59 5.15
C PRO A 209 -21.16 5.92 3.96
N ASP A 210 -22.06 6.64 3.29
CA ASP A 210 -22.81 6.12 2.12
C ASP A 210 -21.91 5.69 0.96
N ARG A 211 -20.73 6.30 0.84
CA ARG A 211 -19.73 5.96 -0.19
C ARG A 211 -19.01 4.65 0.07
N VAL A 212 -19.00 4.16 1.32
CA VAL A 212 -18.40 2.88 1.67
C VAL A 212 -19.38 1.77 1.34
N VAL A 213 -19.04 0.90 0.39
CA VAL A 213 -19.87 -0.21 -0.09
C VAL A 213 -19.21 -1.56 0.22
N PRO A 214 -19.97 -2.65 0.42
CA PRO A 214 -21.43 -2.76 0.28
C PRO A 214 -22.25 -2.02 1.35
N ALA A 215 -23.54 -1.85 1.07
CA ALA A 215 -24.50 -1.29 2.03
C ALA A 215 -24.79 -2.27 3.18
N GLU A 216 -24.97 -3.57 2.87
CA GLU A 216 -25.00 -4.65 3.86
C GLU A 216 -23.61 -4.84 4.44
N TRP A 217 -23.48 -4.78 5.77
CA TRP A 217 -22.19 -4.78 6.45
C TRP A 217 -22.21 -5.70 7.69
N PRO A 218 -21.16 -6.50 7.94
CA PRO A 218 -19.92 -6.64 7.16
C PRO A 218 -20.12 -7.31 5.78
N PRO A 219 -19.22 -7.08 4.81
CA PRO A 219 -19.29 -7.71 3.49
C PRO A 219 -19.16 -9.24 3.58
N ARG A 220 -19.78 -9.93 2.62
CA ARG A 220 -19.68 -11.39 2.51
C ARG A 220 -18.39 -11.79 1.82
N VAL A 221 -17.63 -12.67 2.46
CA VAL A 221 -16.37 -13.22 1.90
C VAL A 221 -16.66 -14.03 0.63
N SER A 222 -15.83 -13.86 -0.39
CA SER A 222 -15.85 -14.61 -1.64
C SER A 222 -15.73 -16.11 -1.36
N ARG A 223 -16.63 -16.93 -1.91
CA ARG A 223 -16.50 -18.39 -1.83
C ARG A 223 -15.46 -18.86 -2.86
N PRO A 224 -14.49 -19.70 -2.48
CA PRO A 224 -13.70 -20.41 -3.48
C PRO A 224 -14.62 -21.43 -4.19
N ASN A 225 -14.92 -21.20 -5.48
CA ASN A 225 -15.61 -22.08 -6.46
C ASN A 225 -17.00 -21.65 -7.00
N ASP A 226 -17.15 -20.43 -7.54
CA ASP A 226 -18.24 -20.14 -8.50
C ASP A 226 -17.75 -20.06 -9.97
N GLU A 227 -16.54 -20.55 -10.28
CA GLU A 227 -16.01 -20.64 -11.66
C GLU A 227 -16.26 -22.00 -12.38
N ALA A 228 -17.06 -22.91 -11.81
CA ALA A 228 -17.23 -24.26 -12.39
C ALA A 228 -18.67 -24.67 -12.75
N ALA A 229 -19.61 -23.73 -12.93
CA ALA A 229 -20.99 -24.10 -13.23
C ALA A 229 -21.71 -23.20 -14.25
N THR A 230 -21.12 -23.00 -15.43
CA THR A 230 -21.88 -22.69 -16.66
C THR A 230 -21.12 -23.15 -17.91
N SER A 231 -21.10 -24.46 -18.15
CA SER A 231 -20.95 -25.04 -19.49
C SER A 231 -21.50 -26.47 -19.49
N THR A 232 -22.80 -26.58 -19.73
CA THR A 232 -23.46 -27.75 -20.31
C THR A 232 -24.48 -27.24 -21.32
#